data_AF-A0A947N5T0-F1
#
_entry.id   AF-A0A947N5T0-F1
#
_cell.length_a   1.000
_cell.length_b   1.000
_cell.length_c   1.000
_cell.angle_alpha   90.00
_cell.angle_beta   90.00
_cell.angle_gamma   90.00
#
_symmetry.space_group_name_H-M   'P 1'
#
loop_
_entity.id
_entity.type
_entity.pdbx_description
1 polymer ?
#
loop_
_entity_poly.entity_id
_entity_poly.type
_entity_poly.pdbx_seq_one_letter_code
_entity_poly.pdbx_strand_id
1 'polypeptide(L)'
;MISHRHKTLFAIACAAILGALLISGAASPRTAAQTSAEMRGLIFHHGLHTQQGLECSACHNAQASTIGRDDLLPAHANCSDCHDVEEKAGCGLCHRAENPKLSPRVGDYSPKFSHQRHVEAGKLECAVCHADLDAPLAEGKIGNYPGMAECMDCHAARRVKNECMTCHLATEDLIPLDHKLDWINHHGVAANTEAACAQCHKSDDCQKCHSGDPVFMPHPRNYMSRHGQDAHLSDVSCSVCHDERDFCTSCHRQMNVLPVDHFKPGWATPPPSDGGTHSEQALFDLESCMACHDTPGEQPVCARCHRK
;
A
#
# COMPACT_ATOMS: atom_id res chain seq x y z
N MET A 1 10.63 -78.92 -38.94
CA MET A 1 11.57 -78.62 -37.84
C MET A 1 11.15 -77.29 -37.23
N ILE A 2 10.79 -77.36 -35.94
CA ILE A 2 10.85 -76.33 -34.88
C ILE A 2 11.55 -75.03 -35.36
N SER A 3 10.95 -73.84 -35.32
CA SER A 3 10.59 -73.14 -34.08
C SER A 3 9.46 -72.11 -34.27
N HIS A 4 8.53 -72.14 -33.30
CA HIS A 4 7.53 -71.13 -32.97
C HIS A 4 8.15 -69.73 -32.83
N ARG A 5 7.60 -68.67 -33.44
CA ARG A 5 6.39 -67.88 -33.06
C ARG A 5 6.53 -67.06 -31.75
N HIS A 6 6.55 -65.74 -31.97
CA HIS A 6 5.87 -64.66 -31.23
C HIS A 6 6.45 -64.17 -29.90
N LYS A 7 6.69 -62.86 -29.85
CA LYS A 7 5.96 -61.86 -29.01
C LYS A 7 6.64 -60.48 -29.17
N THR A 8 6.04 -59.56 -29.93
CA THR A 8 5.29 -58.38 -29.43
C THR A 8 6.08 -57.47 -28.49
N LEU A 9 6.26 -56.19 -28.85
CA LEU A 9 5.69 -55.05 -28.10
C LEU A 9 6.18 -53.69 -28.66
N PHE A 10 5.23 -53.00 -29.29
CA PHE A 10 4.91 -51.59 -29.09
C PHE A 10 5.99 -50.50 -29.29
N ALA A 11 6.02 -49.95 -30.50
CA ALA A 11 6.37 -48.57 -30.75
C ALA A 11 5.19 -47.65 -30.37
N ILE A 12 5.35 -46.85 -29.30
CA ILE A 12 4.55 -45.63 -29.09
C ILE A 12 5.55 -44.50 -28.95
N ALA A 13 5.61 -43.66 -29.99
CA ALA A 13 6.23 -42.36 -29.93
C ALA A 13 5.37 -41.46 -29.02
N CYS A 14 5.79 -41.30 -27.77
CA CYS A 14 5.24 -40.26 -26.90
C CYS A 14 5.79 -38.91 -27.36
N ALA A 15 4.91 -38.13 -27.99
CA ALA A 15 5.14 -36.76 -28.37
C ALA A 15 5.50 -35.90 -27.17
N ALA A 16 6.51 -35.05 -27.36
CA ALA A 16 6.97 -34.05 -26.43
C ALA A 16 5.88 -33.03 -26.10
N ILE A 17 5.52 -32.92 -24.82
CA ILE A 17 4.89 -31.72 -24.24
C ILE A 17 5.57 -31.46 -22.90
N LEU A 18 6.80 -30.96 -22.96
CA LEU A 18 7.40 -30.23 -21.83
C LEU A 18 6.80 -28.81 -21.87
N GLY A 19 5.65 -28.66 -21.23
CA GLY A 19 5.07 -27.35 -20.93
C GLY A 19 5.96 -26.64 -19.92
N ALA A 20 6.90 -25.84 -20.39
CA ALA A 20 7.63 -24.90 -19.57
C ALA A 20 6.63 -23.83 -19.07
N LEU A 21 6.15 -23.99 -17.84
CA LEU A 21 5.55 -22.88 -17.10
C LEU A 21 6.67 -21.89 -16.75
N LEU A 22 6.98 -21.02 -17.71
CA LEU A 22 7.65 -19.75 -17.42
C LEU A 22 6.59 -18.86 -16.78
N ILE A 23 6.53 -18.86 -15.45
CA ILE A 23 5.91 -17.77 -14.70
C ILE A 23 6.84 -16.57 -14.90
N SER A 24 6.69 -15.90 -16.04
CA SER A 24 7.21 -14.55 -16.21
C SER A 24 6.48 -13.68 -15.20
N GLY A 25 7.11 -13.48 -14.05
CA GLY A 25 6.81 -12.36 -13.17
C GLY A 25 7.09 -11.08 -13.94
N ALA A 26 6.13 -10.66 -14.77
CA ALA A 26 6.11 -9.32 -15.34
C ALA A 26 5.92 -8.37 -14.15
N ALA A 27 7.03 -7.90 -13.60
CA ALA A 27 7.03 -6.72 -12.77
C ALA A 27 6.29 -5.65 -13.56
N SER A 28 5.12 -5.23 -13.08
CA SER A 28 4.38 -4.14 -13.71
C SER A 28 5.34 -2.96 -13.85
N PRO A 29 5.50 -2.38 -15.05
CA PRO A 29 6.40 -1.26 -15.22
C PRO A 29 5.94 -0.16 -14.28
N ARG A 30 6.80 0.22 -13.32
CA ARG A 30 6.58 1.44 -12.54
C ARG A 30 6.49 2.57 -13.55
N THR A 31 5.29 3.12 -13.72
CA THR A 31 5.08 4.32 -14.52
C THR A 31 5.99 5.41 -13.96
N ALA A 32 6.78 6.05 -14.82
CA ALA A 32 7.64 7.15 -14.40
C ALA A 32 6.80 8.23 -13.71
N ALA A 33 7.32 8.81 -12.64
CA ALA A 33 6.65 9.91 -11.94
C ALA A 33 6.48 11.09 -12.91
N GLN A 34 5.27 11.63 -12.99
CA GLN A 34 4.88 12.69 -13.93
C GLN A 34 4.40 13.94 -13.19
N THR A 35 4.61 15.12 -13.75
CA THR A 35 4.01 16.37 -13.23
C THR A 35 2.51 16.44 -13.57
N SER A 36 1.80 17.42 -12.98
CA SER A 36 0.38 17.60 -13.29
C SER A 36 0.10 17.99 -14.75
N ALA A 37 0.99 18.73 -15.41
CA ALA A 37 0.83 19.09 -16.83
C ALA A 37 1.09 17.87 -17.72
N GLU A 38 2.07 17.08 -17.33
CA GLU A 38 2.50 15.86 -18.02
C GLU A 38 1.42 14.78 -18.05
N MET A 39 0.73 14.56 -16.92
CA MET A 39 -0.43 13.64 -16.85
C MET A 39 -1.58 14.11 -17.74
N ARG A 40 -1.66 15.42 -18.02
CA ARG A 40 -2.64 16.04 -18.91
C ARG A 40 -2.18 16.06 -20.38
N GLY A 41 -1.04 15.43 -20.68
CA GLY A 41 -0.49 15.31 -22.03
C GLY A 41 0.24 16.56 -22.51
N LEU A 42 0.56 17.50 -21.62
CA LEU A 42 1.24 18.75 -21.96
C LEU A 42 2.74 18.70 -21.63
N ILE A 43 3.52 19.43 -22.43
CA ILE A 43 4.91 19.81 -22.17
C ILE A 43 4.86 21.26 -21.70
N PHE A 44 4.78 21.46 -20.40
CA PHE A 44 4.62 22.79 -19.80
C PHE A 44 5.39 22.90 -18.49
N HIS A 45 5.92 24.09 -18.21
CA HIS A 45 6.71 24.38 -17.01
C HIS A 45 6.35 25.79 -16.50
N HIS A 46 5.80 25.89 -15.29
CA HIS A 46 5.39 27.16 -14.67
C HIS A 46 6.59 28.06 -14.43
N GLY A 47 7.68 27.53 -13.87
CA GLY A 47 8.92 28.25 -13.57
C GLY A 47 9.51 28.99 -14.77
N LEU A 48 9.44 28.43 -15.98
CA LEU A 48 9.91 29.14 -17.19
C LEU A 48 9.06 30.37 -17.52
N HIS A 49 7.75 30.30 -17.28
CA HIS A 49 6.82 31.41 -17.54
C HIS A 49 6.89 32.47 -16.45
N THR A 50 6.93 32.08 -15.18
CA THR A 50 7.01 33.02 -14.06
C THR A 50 8.36 33.75 -14.00
N GLN A 51 9.45 33.11 -14.45
CA GLN A 51 10.75 33.78 -14.61
C GLN A 51 10.73 34.93 -15.64
N GLN A 52 9.79 34.92 -16.58
CA GLN A 52 9.57 36.02 -17.53
C GLN A 52 8.69 37.15 -16.95
N GLY A 53 8.34 37.08 -15.66
CA GLY A 53 7.50 38.08 -14.99
C GLY A 53 6.00 37.90 -15.24
N LEU A 54 5.57 36.71 -15.70
CA LEU A 54 4.14 36.41 -15.81
C LEU A 54 3.55 36.06 -14.45
N GLU A 55 2.49 36.77 -14.09
CA GLU A 55 1.68 36.49 -12.91
C GLU A 55 0.77 35.26 -13.14
N CYS A 56 0.42 34.55 -12.07
CA CYS A 56 -0.46 33.37 -12.16
C CYS A 56 -1.81 33.69 -12.81
N SER A 57 -2.33 34.91 -12.55
CA SER A 57 -3.61 35.39 -13.07
C SER A 57 -3.63 35.61 -14.58
N ALA A 58 -2.47 35.67 -15.24
CA ALA A 58 -2.39 35.80 -16.69
C ALA A 58 -2.99 34.56 -17.39
N CYS A 59 -2.87 33.39 -16.78
CA CYS A 59 -3.39 32.13 -17.32
C CYS A 59 -4.55 31.57 -16.49
N HIS A 60 -4.53 31.75 -15.17
CA HIS A 60 -5.52 31.20 -14.24
C HIS A 60 -6.36 32.32 -13.61
N ASN A 61 -7.60 32.50 -14.08
CA ASN A 61 -8.53 33.49 -13.51
C ASN A 61 -9.20 32.98 -12.21
N ALA A 62 -8.40 32.50 -11.27
CA ALA A 62 -8.88 31.88 -10.04
C ALA A 62 -9.46 32.89 -9.04
N GLN A 63 -9.01 34.15 -9.09
CA GLN A 63 -9.36 35.18 -8.10
C GLN A 63 -10.87 35.47 -8.09
N ALA A 64 -11.51 35.39 -9.26
CA ALA A 64 -12.96 35.59 -9.41
C ALA A 64 -13.80 34.35 -9.03
N SER A 65 -13.17 33.20 -8.78
CA SER A 65 -13.89 31.94 -8.54
C SER A 65 -14.49 31.87 -7.14
N THR A 66 -15.79 31.62 -7.10
CA THR A 66 -16.57 31.54 -5.86
C THR A 66 -16.95 30.11 -5.47
N ILE A 67 -16.71 29.14 -6.35
CA ILE A 67 -17.03 27.72 -6.16
C ILE A 67 -15.89 26.82 -6.65
N GLY A 68 -15.71 25.66 -6.00
CA GLY A 68 -14.62 24.73 -6.32
C GLY A 68 -14.86 23.99 -7.64
N ARG A 69 -16.08 24.10 -8.17
CA ARG A 69 -16.50 23.50 -9.43
C ARG A 69 -16.26 24.39 -10.65
N ASP A 70 -15.53 25.50 -10.53
CA ASP A 70 -15.11 26.29 -11.68
C ASP A 70 -13.96 25.60 -12.44
N ASP A 71 -13.94 25.72 -13.76
CA ASP A 71 -12.77 25.32 -14.56
C ASP A 71 -11.83 26.51 -14.68
N LEU A 72 -10.71 26.42 -13.97
CA LEU A 72 -9.72 27.49 -13.86
C LEU A 72 -8.42 27.16 -14.57
N LEU A 73 -8.45 26.12 -15.41
CA LEU A 73 -7.33 25.76 -16.26
C LEU A 73 -7.34 26.65 -17.51
N PRO A 74 -6.15 27.08 -17.98
CA PRO A 74 -6.05 27.85 -19.21
C PRO A 74 -6.54 27.02 -20.39
N ALA A 75 -7.26 27.68 -21.29
CA ALA A 75 -7.62 27.13 -22.59
C ALA A 75 -6.51 27.41 -23.60
N HIS A 76 -6.58 26.79 -24.78
CA HIS A 76 -5.65 27.07 -25.89
C HIS A 76 -5.50 28.55 -26.20
N ALA A 77 -6.59 29.32 -26.13
CA ALA A 77 -6.59 30.76 -26.39
C ALA A 77 -5.62 31.52 -25.47
N ASN A 78 -5.52 31.14 -24.18
CA ASN A 78 -4.58 31.77 -23.25
C ASN A 78 -3.11 31.57 -23.66
N CYS A 79 -2.81 30.45 -24.34
CA CYS A 79 -1.49 30.21 -24.89
C CYS A 79 -1.27 31.02 -26.17
N SER A 80 -2.31 31.09 -27.02
CA SER A 80 -2.30 31.80 -28.31
C SER A 80 -2.08 33.30 -28.19
N ASP A 81 -2.41 33.89 -27.03
CA ASP A 81 -2.20 35.32 -26.78
C ASP A 81 -0.71 35.71 -26.81
N CYS A 82 0.19 34.76 -26.56
CA CYS A 82 1.65 34.96 -26.55
C CYS A 82 2.42 34.05 -27.52
N HIS A 83 1.91 32.84 -27.78
CA HIS A 83 2.54 31.86 -28.65
C HIS A 83 1.79 31.73 -29.98
N ASP A 84 2.52 31.73 -31.09
CA ASP A 84 1.94 31.44 -32.39
C ASP A 84 1.61 29.94 -32.51
N VAL A 85 0.31 29.62 -32.50
CA VAL A 85 -0.21 28.23 -32.53
C VAL A 85 -0.98 27.91 -33.80
N GLU A 86 -0.81 28.69 -34.87
CA GLU A 86 -1.60 28.51 -36.10
C GLU A 86 -1.13 27.32 -36.97
N GLU A 87 0.13 26.88 -36.83
CA GLU A 87 0.68 25.80 -37.64
C GLU A 87 0.62 24.42 -36.96
N LYS A 88 0.04 23.43 -37.66
CA LYS A 88 0.01 22.01 -37.22
C LYS A 88 1.39 21.43 -36.92
N ALA A 89 2.46 21.96 -37.52
CA ALA A 89 3.81 21.48 -37.31
C ALA A 89 4.33 21.75 -35.89
N GLY A 90 3.79 22.76 -35.18
CA GLY A 90 4.22 23.17 -33.84
C GLY A 90 3.52 22.44 -32.69
N CYS A 91 2.51 21.61 -32.95
CA CYS A 91 1.70 21.02 -31.88
C CYS A 91 2.53 20.19 -30.88
N GLY A 92 3.58 19.50 -31.37
CA GLY A 92 4.48 18.69 -30.57
C GLY A 92 5.39 19.46 -29.60
N LEU A 93 5.44 20.80 -29.70
CA LEU A 93 6.15 21.64 -28.74
C LEU A 93 5.44 21.69 -27.39
N CYS A 94 4.10 21.61 -27.40
CA CYS A 94 3.27 21.72 -26.21
C CYS A 94 2.53 20.42 -25.89
N HIS A 95 2.26 19.57 -26.89
CA HIS A 95 1.48 18.33 -26.72
C HIS A 95 2.36 17.11 -26.88
N ARG A 96 2.21 16.13 -25.98
CA ARG A 96 2.90 14.84 -26.07
C ARG A 96 2.26 13.88 -27.05
N ALA A 97 0.97 14.04 -27.28
CA ALA A 97 0.20 13.25 -28.22
C ALA A 97 0.00 14.05 -29.51
N GLU A 98 0.08 13.39 -30.66
CA GLU A 98 -0.24 13.99 -31.96
C GLU A 98 -1.71 14.45 -32.04
N ASN A 99 -2.60 13.78 -31.30
CA ASN A 99 -4.03 14.12 -31.19
C ASN A 99 -4.39 14.29 -29.71
N PRO A 100 -4.09 15.46 -29.11
CA PRO A 100 -4.36 15.69 -27.71
C PRO A 100 -5.86 15.67 -27.42
N LYS A 101 -6.24 14.96 -26.37
CA LYS A 101 -7.62 14.92 -25.88
C LYS A 101 -7.78 15.89 -24.72
N LEU A 102 -9.00 16.39 -24.54
CA LEU A 102 -9.34 17.14 -23.34
C LEU A 102 -9.08 16.28 -22.10
N SER A 103 -8.31 16.84 -21.17
CA SER A 103 -8.06 16.19 -19.89
C SER A 103 -9.34 16.15 -19.07
N PRO A 104 -9.64 15.03 -18.39
CA PRO A 104 -10.79 14.95 -17.49
C PRO A 104 -10.72 16.04 -16.43
N ARG A 105 -11.86 16.72 -16.22
CA ARG A 105 -11.98 17.74 -15.19
C ARG A 105 -12.18 17.08 -13.84
N VAL A 106 -11.46 17.57 -12.82
CA VAL A 106 -11.69 17.19 -11.42
C VAL A 106 -12.80 18.08 -10.89
N GLY A 107 -14.05 17.66 -11.09
CA GLY A 107 -15.23 18.50 -10.85
C GLY A 107 -15.80 18.42 -9.43
N ASP A 108 -15.42 17.41 -8.65
CA ASP A 108 -16.00 17.11 -7.34
C ASP A 108 -15.01 17.32 -6.19
N TYR A 109 -13.81 17.83 -6.48
CA TYR A 109 -12.84 18.18 -5.45
C TYR A 109 -13.27 19.48 -4.75
N SER A 110 -13.58 19.40 -3.45
CA SER A 110 -13.98 20.50 -2.57
C SER A 110 -14.95 21.49 -3.24
N PRO A 111 -16.19 21.05 -3.57
CA PRO A 111 -17.09 21.81 -4.44
C PRO A 111 -17.54 23.16 -3.87
N LYS A 112 -17.48 23.35 -2.55
CA LYS A 112 -17.78 24.62 -1.87
C LYS A 112 -16.58 25.57 -1.76
N PHE A 113 -15.38 25.15 -2.17
CA PHE A 113 -14.18 25.96 -2.07
C PHE A 113 -14.32 27.26 -2.85
N SER A 114 -13.83 28.38 -2.31
CA SER A 114 -13.88 29.67 -2.99
C SER A 114 -12.49 30.27 -3.03
N HIS A 115 -11.87 30.31 -4.20
CA HIS A 115 -10.59 30.98 -4.40
C HIS A 115 -10.68 32.46 -4.02
N GLN A 116 -11.76 33.14 -4.42
CA GLN A 116 -11.99 34.55 -4.08
C GLN A 116 -11.88 34.82 -2.58
N ARG A 117 -12.51 33.98 -1.74
CA ARG A 117 -12.41 34.13 -0.28
C ARG A 117 -10.99 33.93 0.24
N HIS A 118 -10.24 33.00 -0.32
CA HIS A 118 -8.89 32.70 0.15
C HIS A 118 -7.87 33.73 -0.33
N VAL A 119 -7.93 34.14 -1.59
CA VAL A 119 -6.98 35.07 -2.21
C VAL A 119 -7.32 36.52 -1.86
N GLU A 120 -8.56 36.97 -2.11
CA GLU A 120 -8.92 38.38 -1.90
C GLU A 120 -9.15 38.71 -0.43
N ALA A 121 -10.04 37.97 0.24
CA ALA A 121 -10.39 38.24 1.63
C ALA A 121 -9.35 37.69 2.61
N GLY A 122 -8.84 36.48 2.34
CA GLY A 122 -7.83 35.79 3.17
C GLY A 122 -6.39 36.25 2.94
N LYS A 123 -6.15 37.02 1.86
CA LYS A 123 -4.82 37.51 1.44
C LYS A 123 -3.77 36.40 1.38
N LEU A 124 -4.15 35.29 0.76
CA LEU A 124 -3.27 34.14 0.57
C LEU A 124 -2.67 34.16 -0.83
N GLU A 125 -1.36 33.98 -0.89
CA GLU A 125 -0.64 33.74 -2.13
C GLU A 125 -0.95 32.33 -2.66
N CYS A 126 -0.98 32.16 -3.98
CA CYS A 126 -1.30 30.88 -4.65
C CYS A 126 -0.39 29.74 -4.15
N ALA A 127 0.89 30.03 -3.98
CA ALA A 127 1.92 29.07 -3.58
C ALA A 127 1.77 28.54 -2.15
N VAL A 128 0.93 29.16 -1.31
CA VAL A 128 0.63 28.66 0.04
C VAL A 128 -0.07 27.30 -0.03
N CYS A 129 -0.89 27.08 -1.07
CA CYS A 129 -1.60 25.81 -1.28
C CYS A 129 -1.03 25.03 -2.49
N HIS A 130 -0.60 25.74 -3.53
CA HIS A 130 -0.11 25.14 -4.77
C HIS A 130 1.41 25.26 -4.87
N ALA A 131 2.11 24.45 -4.08
CA ALA A 131 3.57 24.37 -4.09
C ALA A 131 4.09 23.43 -5.18
N ASP A 132 5.38 23.59 -5.52
CA ASP A 132 6.14 22.67 -6.37
C ASP A 132 5.45 22.27 -7.69
N LEU A 133 4.88 23.27 -8.38
CA LEU A 133 4.02 23.07 -9.55
C LEU A 133 4.66 22.28 -10.70
N ASP A 134 5.99 22.26 -10.77
CA ASP A 134 6.78 21.59 -11.81
C ASP A 134 7.46 20.30 -11.32
N ALA A 135 7.22 19.89 -10.07
CA ALA A 135 7.72 18.63 -9.53
C ALA A 135 6.83 17.44 -9.98
N PRO A 136 7.40 16.23 -10.07
CA PRO A 136 6.60 15.02 -10.22
C PRO A 136 5.61 14.88 -9.06
N LEU A 137 4.39 14.46 -9.38
CA LEU A 137 3.35 14.29 -8.37
C LEU A 137 3.69 13.13 -7.44
N ALA A 138 3.48 13.36 -6.15
CA ALA A 138 3.56 12.30 -5.16
C ALA A 138 2.46 11.25 -5.40
N GLU A 139 2.77 10.00 -5.04
CA GLU A 139 1.83 8.89 -5.15
C GLU A 139 0.52 9.20 -4.41
N GLY A 140 -0.61 8.91 -5.06
CA GLY A 140 -1.95 9.16 -4.49
C GLY A 140 -2.43 10.62 -4.53
N LYS A 141 -1.62 11.59 -4.98
CA LYS A 141 -2.08 12.97 -5.16
C LYS A 141 -2.84 13.13 -6.47
N ILE A 142 -3.99 13.81 -6.40
CA ILE A 142 -4.71 14.29 -7.58
C ILE A 142 -4.11 15.65 -7.95
N GLY A 143 -3.20 15.70 -8.92
CA GLY A 143 -2.52 16.96 -9.28
C GLY A 143 -1.87 17.66 -8.07
N ASN A 144 -1.68 18.97 -8.17
CA ASN A 144 -1.15 19.80 -7.07
C ASN A 144 -2.26 20.36 -6.17
N TYR A 145 -3.32 19.60 -5.93
CA TYR A 145 -4.40 20.01 -5.02
C TYR A 145 -4.00 19.73 -3.55
N PRO A 146 -4.27 20.66 -2.63
CA PRO A 146 -4.02 20.42 -1.21
C PRO A 146 -4.89 19.27 -0.68
N GLY A 147 -4.38 18.51 0.28
CA GLY A 147 -5.15 17.53 1.03
C GLY A 147 -6.07 18.19 2.05
N MET A 148 -7.03 17.43 2.57
CA MET A 148 -7.93 17.90 3.62
C MET A 148 -7.17 18.35 4.88
N ALA A 149 -6.11 17.65 5.26
CA ALA A 149 -5.26 18.00 6.39
C ALA A 149 -4.70 19.43 6.29
N GLU A 150 -4.18 19.79 5.11
CA GLU A 150 -3.60 21.12 4.86
C GLU A 150 -4.64 22.23 5.05
N CYS A 151 -5.88 22.00 4.59
CA CYS A 151 -7.00 22.92 4.81
C CYS A 151 -7.33 23.04 6.31
N MET A 152 -7.48 21.92 7.00
CA MET A 152 -7.90 21.84 8.40
C MET A 152 -6.87 22.45 9.33
N ASP A 153 -5.58 22.18 9.11
CA ASP A 153 -4.48 22.71 9.91
C ASP A 153 -4.38 24.23 9.79
N CYS A 154 -4.46 24.76 8.56
CA CYS A 154 -4.47 26.20 8.31
C CYS A 154 -5.70 26.88 8.94
N HIS A 155 -6.88 26.28 8.79
CA HIS A 155 -8.10 26.78 9.40
C HIS A 155 -8.01 26.78 10.93
N ALA A 156 -7.51 25.71 11.54
CA ALA A 156 -7.33 25.61 12.98
C ALA A 156 -6.37 26.70 13.48
N ALA A 157 -5.22 26.87 12.82
CA ALA A 157 -4.24 27.91 13.15
C ALA A 157 -4.81 29.33 13.05
N ARG A 158 -5.70 29.56 12.07
CA ARG A 158 -6.37 30.86 11.84
C ARG A 158 -7.71 31.00 12.56
N ARG A 159 -8.11 30.01 13.38
CA ARG A 159 -9.41 29.97 14.08
C ARG A 159 -10.61 30.09 13.14
N VAL A 160 -10.47 29.56 11.93
CA VAL A 160 -11.57 29.36 11.00
C VAL A 160 -12.26 28.05 11.34
N LYS A 161 -13.57 28.02 11.12
CA LYS A 161 -14.42 26.87 11.36
C LYS A 161 -13.98 25.65 10.55
N ASN A 162 -14.00 24.49 11.22
CA ASN A 162 -13.62 23.18 10.67
C ASN A 162 -14.77 22.16 10.79
N GLU A 163 -16.03 22.62 10.86
CA GLU A 163 -17.14 21.67 10.78
C GLU A 163 -17.24 21.11 9.36
N CYS A 164 -17.48 19.81 9.24
CA CYS A 164 -17.38 19.07 7.96
C CYS A 164 -18.19 19.73 6.84
N MET A 165 -19.40 20.18 7.15
CA MET A 165 -20.33 20.78 6.18
C MET A 165 -19.95 22.21 5.75
N THR A 166 -18.90 22.79 6.33
CA THR A 166 -18.29 24.03 5.84
C THR A 166 -17.70 23.83 4.46
N CYS A 167 -17.06 22.68 4.23
CA CYS A 167 -16.40 22.34 2.97
C CYS A 167 -17.19 21.29 2.16
N HIS A 168 -17.75 20.29 2.84
CA HIS A 168 -18.43 19.17 2.19
C HIS A 168 -19.89 19.46 1.88
N LEU A 169 -20.39 18.84 0.81
CA LEU A 169 -21.82 18.77 0.51
C LEU A 169 -22.46 17.60 1.26
N ALA A 170 -23.72 17.76 1.65
CA ALA A 170 -24.46 16.67 2.31
C ALA A 170 -24.68 15.44 1.41
N THR A 171 -24.46 15.59 0.10
CA THR A 171 -24.61 14.54 -0.91
C THR A 171 -23.32 13.76 -1.16
N GLU A 172 -22.20 14.14 -0.55
CA GLU A 172 -20.92 13.46 -0.75
C GLU A 172 -20.83 12.17 0.07
N ASP A 173 -20.30 11.12 -0.55
CA ASP A 173 -19.89 9.90 0.14
C ASP A 173 -18.51 10.16 0.75
N LEU A 174 -18.48 10.58 2.02
CA LEU A 174 -17.25 10.88 2.76
C LEU A 174 -16.49 9.63 3.21
N ILE A 175 -16.89 8.45 2.74
CA ILE A 175 -16.25 7.17 3.02
C ILE A 175 -15.10 6.97 2.03
N PRO A 176 -13.83 7.00 2.48
CA PRO A 176 -12.68 6.78 1.61
C PRO A 176 -12.73 5.40 0.92
N LEU A 177 -12.04 5.27 -0.21
CA LEU A 177 -12.08 4.02 -1.00
C LEU A 177 -11.52 2.82 -0.22
N ASP A 178 -10.51 3.05 0.62
CA ASP A 178 -9.90 2.04 1.50
C ASP A 178 -10.87 1.51 2.58
N HIS A 179 -12.00 2.18 2.83
CA HIS A 179 -13.05 1.70 3.73
C HIS A 179 -13.92 0.59 3.13
N LYS A 180 -13.79 0.34 1.82
CA LYS A 180 -14.66 -0.60 1.08
C LYS A 180 -14.00 -1.95 0.82
N LEU A 181 -12.67 -2.07 0.90
CA LEU A 181 -11.92 -3.31 0.64
C LEU A 181 -11.38 -3.89 1.94
N ASP A 182 -11.95 -5.00 2.39
CA ASP A 182 -11.58 -5.77 3.59
C ASP A 182 -11.17 -4.96 4.84
N TRP A 183 -11.76 -3.76 4.99
CA TRP A 183 -11.46 -2.82 6.07
C TRP A 183 -11.55 -3.50 7.44
N ILE A 184 -12.53 -4.39 7.63
CA ILE A 184 -12.82 -4.99 8.95
C ILE A 184 -11.61 -5.74 9.48
N ASN A 185 -10.85 -6.38 8.60
CA ASN A 185 -9.69 -7.16 9.00
C ASN A 185 -8.41 -6.33 9.11
N HIS A 186 -8.32 -5.16 8.44
CA HIS A 186 -7.06 -4.41 8.31
C HIS A 186 -7.04 -3.02 8.95
N HIS A 187 -8.19 -2.48 9.33
CA HIS A 187 -8.29 -1.12 9.87
C HIS A 187 -7.53 -0.93 11.19
N GLY A 188 -7.36 -1.98 12.00
CA GLY A 188 -6.67 -1.87 13.28
C GLY A 188 -5.20 -1.48 13.11
N VAL A 189 -4.55 -1.98 12.05
CA VAL A 189 -3.19 -1.57 11.69
C VAL A 189 -3.21 -0.14 11.15
N ALA A 190 -4.08 0.15 10.18
CA ALA A 190 -4.19 1.48 9.57
C ALA A 190 -4.52 2.58 10.59
N ALA A 191 -5.43 2.35 11.53
CA ALA A 191 -5.82 3.31 12.55
C ALA A 191 -4.69 3.62 13.55
N ASN A 192 -3.72 2.72 13.71
CA ASN A 192 -2.55 2.95 14.56
C ASN A 192 -1.38 3.60 13.83
N THR A 193 -1.28 3.46 12.50
CA THR A 193 -0.17 3.98 11.70
C THR A 193 -0.51 5.28 10.97
N GLU A 194 -1.78 5.49 10.62
CA GLU A 194 -2.23 6.58 9.77
C GLU A 194 -2.92 7.68 10.59
N ALA A 195 -2.25 8.83 10.74
CA ALA A 195 -2.85 10.01 11.37
C ALA A 195 -4.09 10.54 10.61
N ALA A 196 -4.27 10.12 9.36
CA ALA A 196 -5.39 10.51 8.52
C ALA A 196 -6.75 10.08 9.08
N CYS A 197 -6.82 8.94 9.78
CA CYS A 197 -8.08 8.46 10.36
C CYS A 197 -8.66 9.42 11.39
N ALA A 198 -7.78 10.07 12.18
CA ALA A 198 -8.15 11.03 13.22
C ALA A 198 -8.74 12.33 12.66
N GLN A 199 -8.64 12.56 11.34
CA GLN A 199 -9.23 13.73 10.69
C GLN A 199 -10.76 13.61 10.60
N CYS A 200 -11.29 12.39 10.54
CA CYS A 200 -12.74 12.11 10.51
C CYS A 200 -13.26 11.46 11.79
N HIS A 201 -12.44 10.65 12.47
CA HIS A 201 -12.84 9.86 13.63
C HIS A 201 -12.17 10.34 14.93
N LYS A 202 -12.91 10.26 16.03
CA LYS A 202 -12.42 10.47 17.40
C LYS A 202 -12.20 9.12 18.09
N SER A 203 -11.44 9.13 19.18
CA SER A 203 -11.22 7.93 20.03
C SER A 203 -12.51 7.21 20.43
N ASP A 204 -13.57 7.98 20.67
CA ASP A 204 -14.88 7.45 21.08
C ASP A 204 -15.60 6.74 19.94
N ASP A 205 -15.28 7.05 18.68
CA ASP A 205 -15.88 6.40 17.52
C ASP A 205 -15.44 4.94 17.40
N CYS A 206 -14.22 4.60 17.83
CA CYS A 206 -13.75 3.23 17.91
C CYS A 206 -14.69 2.38 18.79
N GLN A 207 -15.15 2.96 19.90
CA GLN A 207 -15.99 2.26 20.86
C GLN A 207 -17.41 1.97 20.36
N LYS A 208 -17.86 2.65 19.30
CA LYS A 208 -19.18 2.38 18.71
C LYS A 208 -19.29 0.98 18.10
N CYS A 209 -18.18 0.46 17.56
CA CYS A 209 -18.11 -0.92 17.07
C CYS A 209 -17.49 -1.85 18.12
N HIS A 210 -16.43 -1.41 18.81
CA HIS A 210 -15.74 -2.23 19.81
C HIS A 210 -16.50 -2.41 21.13
N SER A 211 -17.63 -1.72 21.32
CA SER A 211 -18.58 -1.97 22.42
C SER A 211 -17.97 -1.93 23.84
N GLY A 212 -16.93 -1.12 24.05
CA GLY A 212 -16.24 -1.01 25.34
C GLY A 212 -15.05 -1.95 25.50
N ASP A 213 -14.78 -2.83 24.53
CA ASP A 213 -13.58 -3.65 24.52
C ASP A 213 -12.34 -2.75 24.30
N PRO A 214 -11.26 -2.93 25.10
CA PRO A 214 -10.07 -2.12 24.94
C PRO A 214 -9.44 -2.33 23.56
N VAL A 215 -9.42 -1.26 22.75
CA VAL A 215 -8.67 -1.20 21.49
C VAL A 215 -7.21 -0.90 21.81
N PHE A 216 -6.52 -1.88 22.41
CA PHE A 216 -5.09 -1.84 22.66
C PHE A 216 -4.58 -3.25 22.83
N MET A 217 -3.49 -3.57 22.13
CA MET A 217 -2.64 -4.75 22.33
C MET A 217 -3.45 -6.05 22.55
N PRO A 218 -3.68 -6.89 21.51
CA PRO A 218 -4.71 -7.94 21.47
C PRO A 218 -4.63 -9.02 22.54
N HIS A 219 -3.57 -9.03 23.34
CA HIS A 219 -3.41 -9.95 24.42
C HIS A 219 -3.10 -9.29 25.79
N PRO A 220 -3.72 -9.79 26.88
CA PRO A 220 -3.61 -9.24 28.23
C PRO A 220 -2.23 -9.45 28.84
N ARG A 221 -1.98 -8.80 29.97
CA ARG A 221 -0.68 -8.81 30.67
C ARG A 221 -0.16 -10.20 31.04
N ASN A 222 -1.02 -11.22 31.09
CA ASN A 222 -0.65 -12.62 31.32
C ASN A 222 -0.50 -13.43 30.03
N TYR A 223 -0.38 -12.80 28.86
CA TYR A 223 -0.29 -13.52 27.59
C TYR A 223 0.84 -14.54 27.56
N MET A 224 1.98 -14.22 28.18
CA MET A 224 3.11 -15.13 28.28
C MET A 224 2.73 -16.49 28.90
N SER A 225 1.74 -16.53 29.80
CA SER A 225 1.24 -17.77 30.41
C SER A 225 0.16 -18.53 29.62
N ARG A 226 -0.40 -17.96 28.55
CA ARG A 226 -1.50 -18.59 27.78
C ARG A 226 -1.24 -18.68 26.28
N HIS A 227 -0.26 -17.95 25.73
CA HIS A 227 -0.01 -17.88 24.30
C HIS A 227 0.29 -19.24 23.65
N GLY A 228 0.77 -20.22 24.41
CA GLY A 228 0.94 -21.59 23.93
C GLY A 228 -0.39 -22.31 23.61
N GLN A 229 -1.47 -21.99 24.33
CA GLN A 229 -2.81 -22.51 23.99
C GLN A 229 -3.34 -21.80 22.75
N ASP A 230 -3.20 -20.48 22.69
CA ASP A 230 -3.64 -19.68 21.55
C ASP A 230 -2.90 -20.06 20.25
N ALA A 231 -1.59 -20.35 20.34
CA ALA A 231 -0.77 -20.82 19.22
C ALA A 231 -1.11 -22.25 18.77
N HIS A 232 -1.57 -23.11 19.69
CA HIS A 232 -1.94 -24.49 19.36
C HIS A 232 -3.34 -24.61 18.75
N LEU A 233 -4.23 -23.64 19.03
CA LEU A 233 -5.61 -23.64 18.58
C LEU A 233 -5.81 -22.99 17.20
N SER A 234 -4.74 -22.46 16.57
CA SER A 234 -4.73 -21.83 15.24
C SER A 234 -5.66 -20.62 15.04
N ASP A 235 -6.37 -20.16 16.07
CA ASP A 235 -7.35 -19.08 15.98
C ASP A 235 -6.72 -17.68 15.78
N VAL A 236 -5.39 -17.54 15.93
CA VAL A 236 -4.67 -16.27 15.79
C VAL A 236 -3.47 -16.41 14.86
N SER A 237 -3.50 -15.74 13.71
CA SER A 237 -2.33 -15.58 12.83
C SER A 237 -1.41 -14.52 13.42
N CYS A 238 -0.31 -14.97 14.03
CA CYS A 238 0.63 -14.11 14.75
C CYS A 238 1.48 -13.28 13.77
N SER A 239 1.69 -13.80 12.56
CA SER A 239 2.46 -13.24 11.43
C SER A 239 1.87 -11.98 10.87
N VAL A 240 0.61 -11.70 11.18
CA VAL A 240 -0.03 -10.44 10.86
C VAL A 240 0.68 -9.27 11.55
N CYS A 241 1.26 -9.50 12.73
CA CYS A 241 1.89 -8.46 13.55
C CYS A 241 3.33 -8.76 14.00
N HIS A 242 3.75 -10.03 14.06
CA HIS A 242 5.05 -10.48 14.56
C HIS A 242 5.84 -11.25 13.51
N ASP A 243 7.16 -11.10 13.48
CA ASP A 243 8.04 -11.97 12.70
C ASP A 243 8.08 -13.37 13.35
N GLU A 244 7.15 -14.23 12.95
CA GLU A 244 6.80 -15.49 13.64
C GLU A 244 7.97 -16.41 13.91
N ARG A 245 9.00 -16.45 13.06
CA ARG A 245 10.08 -17.44 13.22
C ARG A 245 11.15 -16.95 14.21
N ASP A 246 11.66 -15.74 14.03
CA ASP A 246 12.76 -15.24 14.85
C ASP A 246 12.28 -14.78 16.24
N PHE A 247 11.07 -14.21 16.31
CA PHE A 247 10.48 -13.77 17.58
C PHE A 247 10.21 -14.96 18.53
N CYS A 248 9.55 -16.00 18.02
CA CYS A 248 9.18 -17.18 18.83
C CYS A 248 10.42 -17.93 19.30
N THR A 249 11.37 -18.19 18.40
CA THR A 249 12.58 -18.96 18.70
C THR A 249 13.51 -18.24 19.66
N SER A 250 13.67 -16.92 19.54
CA SER A 250 14.53 -16.14 20.43
C SER A 250 14.05 -16.19 21.89
N CYS A 251 12.77 -15.96 22.13
CA CYS A 251 12.19 -15.97 23.48
C CYS A 251 12.16 -17.39 24.07
N HIS A 252 11.72 -18.39 23.29
CA HIS A 252 11.66 -19.78 23.77
C HIS A 252 13.05 -20.34 24.06
N ARG A 253 14.08 -19.94 23.28
CA ARG A 253 15.49 -20.25 23.59
C ARG A 253 15.97 -19.55 24.85
N GLN A 254 15.70 -18.25 25.01
CA GLN A 254 16.11 -17.48 26.19
C GLN A 254 15.51 -18.05 27.48
N MET A 255 14.26 -18.52 27.42
CA MET A 255 13.51 -19.07 28.54
C MET A 255 13.68 -20.57 28.72
N ASN A 256 14.47 -21.24 27.87
CA ASN A 256 14.65 -22.70 27.84
C ASN A 256 13.31 -23.47 27.81
N VAL A 257 12.36 -23.00 27.02
CA VAL A 257 11.08 -23.67 26.80
C VAL A 257 11.31 -24.85 25.85
N LEU A 258 11.03 -26.06 26.33
CA LEU A 258 11.14 -27.30 25.56
C LEU A 258 9.78 -28.03 25.56
N PRO A 259 9.39 -28.68 24.44
CA PRO A 259 8.26 -29.59 24.44
C PRO A 259 8.40 -30.66 25.52
N VAL A 260 7.28 -31.05 26.14
CA VAL A 260 7.26 -31.99 27.28
C VAL A 260 7.97 -33.30 26.97
N ASP A 261 7.91 -33.76 25.72
CA ASP A 261 8.57 -34.98 25.26
C ASP A 261 10.09 -34.95 25.44
N HIS A 262 10.72 -33.76 25.45
CA HIS A 262 12.17 -33.62 25.65
C HIS A 262 12.64 -34.05 27.04
N PHE A 263 11.72 -34.16 28.00
CA PHE A 263 12.00 -34.62 29.36
C PHE A 263 11.71 -36.12 29.56
N LYS A 264 11.20 -36.82 28.54
CA LYS A 264 10.88 -38.25 28.66
C LYS A 264 12.14 -39.12 28.58
N PRO A 265 12.26 -40.17 29.43
CA PRO A 265 13.34 -41.14 29.29
C PRO A 265 13.35 -41.78 27.91
N GLY A 266 14.53 -41.85 27.27
CA GLY A 266 14.66 -42.40 25.92
C GLY A 266 14.13 -41.49 24.81
N TRP A 267 13.94 -40.19 25.07
CA TRP A 267 13.60 -39.20 24.05
C TRP A 267 14.61 -39.20 22.91
N ALA A 268 15.85 -38.80 23.19
CA ALA A 268 16.95 -38.83 22.25
C ALA A 268 18.02 -39.81 22.74
N THR A 269 18.19 -40.91 22.01
CA THR A 269 19.22 -41.92 22.33
C THR A 269 20.31 -41.94 21.25
N PRO A 270 21.59 -41.78 21.60
CA PRO A 270 22.67 -41.76 20.62
C PRO A 270 22.99 -43.16 20.08
N PRO A 271 23.57 -43.26 18.86
CA PRO A 271 23.98 -44.54 18.27
C PRO A 271 24.78 -45.42 19.26
N PRO A 272 24.56 -46.75 19.26
CA PRO A 272 23.98 -47.56 18.18
C PRO A 272 22.45 -47.74 18.21
N SER A 273 21.71 -46.98 19.03
CA SER A 273 20.24 -47.02 19.04
C SER A 273 19.62 -46.37 17.79
N ASP A 274 18.32 -46.54 17.63
CA ASP A 274 17.44 -46.01 16.58
C ASP A 274 17.12 -44.50 16.71
N GLY A 275 17.81 -43.79 17.62
CA GLY A 275 17.52 -42.40 17.92
C GLY A 275 16.53 -42.21 19.07
N GLY A 276 15.82 -43.25 19.53
CA GLY A 276 14.80 -43.11 20.59
C GLY A 276 13.49 -42.52 20.07
N THR A 277 12.59 -42.15 20.99
CA THR A 277 11.24 -41.69 20.62
C THR A 277 11.20 -40.38 19.83
N HIS A 278 12.26 -39.57 19.85
CA HIS A 278 12.36 -38.38 18.99
C HIS A 278 12.41 -38.76 17.52
N SER A 279 13.04 -39.88 17.16
CA SER A 279 13.19 -40.27 15.76
C SER A 279 11.86 -40.71 15.18
N GLU A 280 11.06 -41.42 15.96
CA GLU A 280 9.68 -41.80 15.60
C GLU A 280 8.78 -40.57 15.44
N GLN A 281 8.82 -39.61 16.39
CA GLN A 281 7.97 -38.41 16.31
C GLN A 281 8.37 -37.48 15.16
N ALA A 282 9.65 -37.34 14.87
CA ALA A 282 10.15 -36.53 13.77
C ALA A 282 9.71 -37.04 12.38
N LEU A 283 9.32 -38.32 12.26
CA LEU A 283 8.75 -38.86 11.02
C LEU A 283 7.34 -38.35 10.74
N PHE A 284 6.58 -38.00 11.78
CA PHE A 284 5.19 -37.59 11.65
C PHE A 284 5.00 -36.08 11.60
N ASP A 285 5.88 -35.30 12.23
CA ASP A 285 5.79 -33.84 12.28
C ASP A 285 7.18 -33.18 12.29
N LEU A 286 7.86 -33.26 11.15
CA LEU A 286 9.19 -32.66 10.98
C LEU A 286 9.13 -31.11 11.04
N GLU A 287 8.03 -30.50 10.60
CA GLU A 287 7.89 -29.04 10.52
C GLU A 287 7.85 -28.40 11.92
N SER A 288 7.10 -28.97 12.86
CA SER A 288 7.10 -28.51 14.26
C SER A 288 8.47 -28.68 14.93
N CYS A 289 9.24 -29.70 14.54
CA CYS A 289 10.60 -29.91 15.04
C CYS A 289 11.55 -28.84 14.48
N MET A 290 11.44 -28.55 13.18
CA MET A 290 12.24 -27.54 12.49
C MET A 290 11.96 -26.13 13.03
N ALA A 291 10.78 -25.86 13.59
CA ALA A 291 10.47 -24.57 14.21
C ALA A 291 11.52 -24.13 15.25
N CYS A 292 12.13 -25.07 15.98
CA CYS A 292 13.19 -24.78 16.97
C CYS A 292 14.58 -25.28 16.56
N HIS A 293 14.65 -26.38 15.79
CA HIS A 293 15.90 -27.03 15.37
C HIS A 293 16.45 -26.59 14.01
N ASP A 294 15.75 -25.67 13.34
CA ASP A 294 16.27 -24.96 12.18
C ASP A 294 17.23 -23.83 12.62
N THR A 295 18.21 -23.54 11.76
CA THR A 295 19.18 -22.46 11.98
C THR A 295 19.29 -21.69 10.66
N PRO A 296 18.72 -20.48 10.58
CA PRO A 296 18.75 -19.70 9.34
C PRO A 296 20.18 -19.52 8.82
N GLY A 297 20.44 -19.96 7.59
CA GLY A 297 21.76 -19.87 6.95
C GLY A 297 22.76 -20.97 7.31
N GLU A 298 22.39 -21.92 8.19
CA GLU A 298 23.20 -23.09 8.52
C GLU A 298 22.45 -24.40 8.24
N GLN A 299 23.13 -25.52 8.42
CA GLN A 299 22.52 -26.84 8.28
C GLN A 299 21.74 -27.16 9.56
N PRO A 300 20.47 -27.61 9.46
CA PRO A 300 19.65 -27.93 10.61
C PRO A 300 20.34 -28.89 11.58
N VAL A 301 20.09 -28.71 12.88
CA VAL A 301 20.80 -29.43 13.94
C VAL A 301 20.67 -30.95 13.77
N CYS A 302 19.52 -31.43 13.29
CA CYS A 302 19.26 -32.84 13.02
C CYS A 302 20.24 -33.44 11.99
N ALA A 303 20.70 -32.65 11.01
CA ALA A 303 21.63 -33.10 10.00
C ALA A 303 23.00 -33.47 10.60
N ARG A 304 23.35 -33.00 11.80
CA ARG A 304 24.61 -33.35 12.47
C ARG A 304 24.67 -34.82 12.90
N CYS A 305 23.52 -35.44 13.17
CA CYS A 305 23.42 -36.82 13.64
C CYS A 305 22.76 -37.76 12.62
N HIS A 306 21.89 -37.23 11.75
CA HIS A 306 21.16 -38.00 10.72
C HIS A 306 21.79 -37.94 9.33
N ARG A 307 22.99 -37.36 9.18
CA ARG A 307 23.77 -37.45 7.94
C ARG A 307 24.37 -38.84 7.76
N LYS A 308 23.59 -39.71 7.16
CA LYS A 308 24.09 -40.70 6.22
C LYS A 308 23.43 -40.49 4.88
#